data_AF-A0A2D9CH21-F1
#
_entry.id   AF-A0A2D9CH21-F1
#
_cell.length_a   1.000
_cell.length_b   1.000
_cell.length_c   1.000
_cell.angle_alpha   90.00
_cell.angle_beta   90.00
_cell.angle_gamma   90.00
#
_symmetry.space_group_name_H-M   'P 1'
#
loop_
_entity.id
_entity.type
_entity.pdbx_description
1 polymer ?
#
loop_
_entity_poly.entity_id
_entity_poly.type
_entity_poly.pdbx_seq_one_letter_code
_entity_poly.pdbx_strand_id
1 'polypeptide(L)'
;MASKKTKRKDPYYYKLDKYECWWEDHASSCEWKDMKEAVKDTCEVCFTEGYLLKKTKYNHIFSMSFSHNDVGDEMIIANKNILKIKKIGSRTFYKKDFDYNEYKN
;
A
#
# COMPACT_ATOMS: atom_id res chain seq x y z
N MET A 1 27.13 6.38 -38.14
CA MET A 1 26.88 5.56 -36.93
C MET A 1 26.08 6.41 -35.96
N ALA A 2 24.82 6.06 -35.68
CA ALA A 2 24.02 6.80 -34.70
C ALA A 2 24.54 6.44 -33.29
N SER A 3 25.09 7.44 -32.59
CA SER A 3 25.42 7.34 -31.17
C SER A 3 24.14 6.97 -30.41
N LYS A 4 24.06 5.72 -29.93
CA LYS A 4 23.05 5.30 -28.96
C LYS A 4 23.28 6.15 -27.71
N LYS A 5 22.51 7.24 -27.57
CA LYS A 5 22.38 7.96 -26.30
C LYS A 5 21.87 6.95 -25.28
N THR A 6 22.77 6.37 -24.51
CA THR A 6 22.44 5.58 -23.33
C THR A 6 21.64 6.50 -22.41
N LYS A 7 20.31 6.32 -22.38
CA LYS A 7 19.45 7.06 -21.45
C LYS A 7 19.97 6.76 -20.05
N ARG A 8 20.67 7.71 -19.45
CA ARG A 8 21.11 7.64 -18.06
C ARG A 8 19.85 7.47 -17.24
N LYS A 9 19.65 6.29 -16.65
CA LYS A 9 18.48 6.05 -15.79
C LYS A 9 18.74 6.82 -14.51
N ASP A 10 17.89 7.79 -14.20
CA ASP A 10 17.92 8.48 -12.92
C ASP A 10 17.87 7.42 -11.80
N PRO A 11 18.68 7.57 -10.74
CA PRO A 11 18.68 6.62 -9.64
C PRO A 11 17.31 6.64 -8.96
N TYR A 12 16.77 5.46 -8.69
CA TYR A 12 15.49 5.27 -8.00
C TYR A 12 15.65 4.42 -6.76
N TYR A 13 14.78 4.63 -5.78
CA TYR A 13 14.69 3.77 -4.60
C TYR A 13 13.75 2.61 -4.86
N TYR A 14 12.53 2.91 -5.34
CA TYR A 14 11.47 1.92 -5.44
C TYR A 14 10.75 1.97 -6.79
N LYS A 15 10.26 0.80 -7.23
CA LYS A 15 9.28 0.70 -8.30
C LYS A 15 8.14 -0.15 -7.77
N LEU A 16 7.00 0.48 -7.50
CA LEU A 16 5.88 -0.15 -6.82
C LEU A 16 4.62 -0.06 -7.66
N ASP A 17 3.77 -1.05 -7.47
CA ASP A 17 2.46 -1.12 -8.09
C ASP A 17 1.42 -0.63 -7.09
N LYS A 18 0.52 0.24 -7.55
CA LYS A 18 -0.58 0.78 -6.76
C LYS A 18 -1.83 -0.04 -7.02
N TYR A 19 -2.55 -0.38 -5.96
CA TYR A 19 -3.73 -1.21 -5.99
C TYR A 19 -4.89 -0.58 -5.23
N GLU A 20 -6.10 -0.96 -5.66
CA GLU A 20 -7.34 -0.90 -4.90
C GLU A 20 -7.65 -2.33 -4.41
N CYS A 21 -7.93 -2.50 -3.12
CA CYS A 21 -8.24 -3.79 -2.51
C CYS A 21 -9.50 -3.68 -1.64
N TRP A 22 -10.51 -4.47 -1.98
CA TRP A 22 -11.71 -4.67 -1.16
C TRP A 22 -11.57 -5.98 -0.42
N TRP A 23 -11.78 -5.95 0.89
CA TRP A 23 -11.55 -7.11 1.76
C TRP A 23 -12.49 -7.10 2.97
N GLU A 24 -12.73 -8.25 3.56
CA GLU A 24 -13.53 -8.37 4.77
C GLU A 24 -12.66 -8.30 6.02
N ASP A 25 -13.07 -7.48 6.99
CA ASP A 25 -12.46 -7.44 8.31
C ASP A 25 -13.51 -7.42 9.41
N HIS A 26 -13.09 -7.81 10.61
CA HIS A 26 -13.84 -7.53 11.82
C HIS A 26 -13.53 -6.10 12.24
N ALA A 27 -14.34 -5.15 11.78
CA ALA A 27 -14.26 -3.77 12.23
C ALA A 27 -14.82 -3.65 13.66
N SER A 28 -14.01 -4.00 14.66
CA SER A 28 -14.38 -3.86 16.07
C SER A 28 -14.04 -2.47 16.60
N SER A 29 -14.96 -1.89 17.38
CA SER A 29 -14.66 -0.70 18.19
C SER A 29 -13.64 -1.04 19.29
N CYS A 30 -12.82 -0.07 19.69
CA CYS A 30 -11.93 -0.19 20.85
C CYS A 30 -12.65 0.02 22.20
N GLU A 31 -13.96 0.22 22.18
CA GLU A 31 -14.80 0.39 23.36
C GLU A 31 -15.34 -0.95 23.89
N TRP A 32 -15.44 -1.07 25.21
CA TRP A 32 -16.07 -2.23 25.85
C TRP A 32 -17.57 -2.22 25.60
N LYS A 33 -18.08 -3.30 24.99
CA LYS A 33 -19.50 -3.59 24.82
C LYS A 33 -19.93 -4.65 25.83
N ASP A 34 -21.19 -4.61 26.26
CA ASP A 34 -21.75 -5.77 26.92
C ASP A 34 -21.91 -6.95 25.92
N MET A 35 -22.11 -8.15 26.46
CA MET A 35 -22.19 -9.37 25.65
C MET A 35 -23.34 -9.33 24.63
N LYS A 36 -24.46 -8.69 24.95
CA LYS A 36 -25.63 -8.64 24.05
C LYS A 36 -25.38 -7.74 22.86
N GLU A 37 -24.60 -6.69 23.03
CA GLU A 37 -24.18 -5.83 21.91
C GLU A 37 -23.04 -6.45 21.12
N ALA A 38 -22.06 -7.10 21.79
CA ALA A 38 -20.93 -7.72 21.11
C ALA A 38 -21.33 -8.84 20.12
N VAL A 39 -22.35 -9.66 20.45
CA VAL A 39 -22.82 -10.74 19.55
C VAL A 39 -23.49 -10.23 18.27
N LYS A 40 -23.78 -8.93 18.17
CA LYS A 40 -24.35 -8.31 16.97
C LYS A 40 -23.28 -7.83 15.99
N ASP A 41 -22.00 -7.85 16.38
CA ASP A 41 -20.92 -7.40 15.52
C ASP A 41 -20.79 -8.32 14.30
N THR A 42 -20.67 -7.70 13.13
CA THR A 42 -20.53 -8.39 11.84
C THR A 42 -19.20 -8.00 11.19
N CYS A 43 -18.75 -8.82 10.24
CA CYS A 43 -17.68 -8.40 9.35
C CYS A 43 -18.16 -7.22 8.50
N GLU A 44 -17.24 -6.32 8.18
CA GLU A 44 -17.46 -5.20 7.28
C GLU A 44 -16.59 -5.33 6.04
N VAL A 45 -17.06 -4.75 4.93
CA VAL A 45 -16.24 -4.62 3.73
C VAL A 45 -15.35 -3.38 3.88
N CYS A 46 -14.06 -3.63 4.01
CA CYS A 46 -13.02 -2.61 4.05
C CYS A 46 -12.44 -2.32 2.66
N PHE A 47 -11.88 -1.13 2.52
CA PHE A 47 -11.19 -0.69 1.31
C PHE A 47 -9.80 -0.18 1.65
N THR A 48 -8.81 -0.60 0.85
CA THR A 48 -7.44 -0.13 0.94
C THR A 48 -6.95 0.27 -0.44
N GLU A 49 -6.46 1.51 -0.56
CA GLU A 49 -5.76 1.99 -1.74
C GLU A 49 -4.31 2.30 -1.37
N GLY A 50 -3.34 1.56 -1.93
CA GLY A 50 -1.95 1.71 -1.53
C GLY A 50 -0.96 1.05 -2.48
N TYR A 51 0.32 1.21 -2.19
CA TYR A 51 1.40 0.54 -2.90
C TYR A 51 1.66 -0.84 -2.31
N LEU A 52 1.70 -1.85 -3.16
CA LEU A 52 2.01 -3.23 -2.76
C LEU A 52 3.51 -3.34 -2.44
N LEU A 53 3.82 -3.53 -1.16
CA LEU A 53 5.19 -3.74 -0.68
C LEU A 53 5.60 -5.20 -0.85
N LYS A 54 4.68 -6.11 -0.53
CA LYS A 54 4.93 -7.55 -0.62
C LYS A 54 3.65 -8.33 -0.84
N LYS A 55 3.74 -9.37 -1.65
CA LYS A 55 2.72 -10.42 -1.77
C LYS A 55 3.34 -11.74 -1.33
N THR A 56 2.63 -12.47 -0.49
CA THR A 56 3.00 -13.82 -0.06
C THR A 56 1.88 -14.80 -0.41
N LYS A 57 2.09 -16.09 -0.11
CA LYS A 57 1.02 -17.10 -0.20
C LYS A 57 -0.14 -16.83 0.78
N TYR A 58 0.08 -16.03 1.83
CA TYR A 58 -0.89 -15.82 2.90
C TYR A 58 -1.51 -14.43 2.92
N ASN A 59 -0.79 -13.41 2.46
CA ASN A 59 -1.24 -12.01 2.57
C ASN A 59 -0.65 -11.10 1.48
N HIS A 60 -1.27 -9.94 1.35
CA HIS A 60 -0.70 -8.76 0.71
C HIS A 60 -0.39 -7.70 1.78
N ILE A 61 0.76 -7.05 1.66
CA ILE A 61 1.19 -5.95 2.53
C ILE A 61 1.20 -4.67 1.70
N PHE A 62 0.39 -3.71 2.10
CA PHE A 62 0.28 -2.40 1.45
C PHE A 62 0.80 -1.29 2.37
N SER A 63 1.23 -0.19 1.77
CA SER A 63 1.35 1.08 2.49
C SER A 63 0.91 2.26 1.61
N MET A 64 0.33 3.26 2.27
CA MET A 64 -0.15 4.50 1.65
C MET A 64 0.92 5.59 1.63
N SER A 65 1.87 5.53 2.57
CA SER A 65 2.91 6.55 2.78
C SER A 65 4.23 5.89 3.18
N PHE A 66 5.34 6.38 2.64
CA PHE A 66 6.67 5.95 3.00
C PHE A 66 7.69 7.05 2.70
N SER A 67 8.78 7.06 3.46
CA SER A 67 9.97 7.87 3.21
C SER A 67 10.93 7.11 2.29
N HIS A 68 12.17 7.59 2.15
CA HIS A 68 13.18 6.88 1.36
C HIS A 68 13.68 5.59 2.02
N ASN A 69 13.43 5.37 3.32
CA ASN A 69 13.89 4.20 4.08
C ASN A 69 12.83 3.61 5.02
N ASP A 70 11.80 4.37 5.40
CA ASP A 70 10.79 3.98 6.38
C ASP A 70 9.41 3.90 5.73
N VAL A 71 8.58 2.98 6.21
CA VAL A 71 7.18 2.86 5.82
C VAL A 71 6.32 3.50 6.91
N GLY A 72 5.24 4.17 6.52
CA GLY A 72 4.20 4.58 7.45
C GLY A 72 3.37 3.37 7.90
N ASP A 73 2.07 3.56 8.07
CA ASP A 73 1.20 2.44 8.43
C ASP A 73 1.20 1.36 7.35
N GLU A 74 1.28 0.11 7.81
CA GLU A 74 1.18 -1.08 6.98
C GLU A 74 -0.23 -1.65 7.08
N MET A 75 -0.79 -2.03 5.94
CA MET A 75 -2.04 -2.77 5.88
C MET A 75 -1.74 -4.20 5.41
N ILE A 76 -1.89 -5.16 6.32
CA ILE A 76 -1.62 -6.58 6.07
C ILE A 76 -2.95 -7.30 5.88
N ILE A 77 -3.28 -7.63 4.63
CA ILE A 77 -4.57 -8.23 4.28
C ILE A 77 -4.36 -9.71 3.96
N ALA A 78 -4.99 -10.59 4.75
CA ALA A 78 -4.97 -12.02 4.49
C ALA A 78 -5.65 -12.34 3.15
N ASN A 79 -5.03 -13.18 2.31
CA ASN A 79 -5.52 -13.47 0.97
C ASN A 79 -6.95 -14.04 0.96
N LYS A 80 -7.32 -14.80 1.99
CA LYS A 80 -8.65 -15.37 2.16
C LYS A 80 -9.75 -14.34 2.40
N ASN A 81 -9.40 -13.14 2.88
CA ASN A 81 -10.35 -12.06 3.15
C ASN A 81 -10.48 -11.10 1.96
N ILE A 82 -9.65 -11.24 0.91
CA ILE A 82 -9.72 -10.37 -0.27
C ILE A 82 -10.95 -10.75 -1.10
N LEU A 83 -11.87 -9.81 -1.23
CA LEU A 83 -13.03 -9.92 -2.10
C LEU A 83 -12.68 -9.54 -3.53
N LYS A 84 -11.89 -8.49 -3.70
CA LYS A 84 -11.46 -7.99 -5.01
C LYS A 84 -10.16 -7.21 -4.86
N ILE A 85 -9.26 -7.39 -5.83
CA ILE A 85 -8.02 -6.61 -5.92
C ILE A 85 -7.80 -6.15 -7.37
N LYS A 86 -7.46 -4.88 -7.56
CA LYS A 86 -7.25 -4.28 -8.87
C LYS A 86 -5.98 -3.44 -8.86
N LYS A 87 -5.05 -3.76 -9.76
CA LYS A 87 -3.89 -2.88 -10.01
C LYS A 87 -4.38 -1.63 -10.76
N ILE A 88 -4.09 -0.45 -10.21
CA ILE A 88 -4.48 0.84 -10.81
C ILE A 88 -3.30 1.63 -11.37
N GLY A 89 -2.05 1.23 -11.06
CA GLY A 89 -0.90 1.86 -11.68
C GLY A 89 0.43 1.27 -11.23
N SER A 90 1.49 1.81 -11.81
CA SER A 90 2.88 1.55 -11.41
C SER A 90 3.60 2.89 -11.31
N ARG A 91 4.35 3.10 -10.23
CA ARG A 91 5.16 4.31 -10.05
C ARG A 91 6.60 3.92 -9.74
N THR A 92 7.52 4.64 -10.36
CA THR A 92 8.93 4.63 -9.96
C THR A 92 9.16 5.85 -9.08
N PHE A 93 9.70 5.61 -7.89
CA PHE A 93 10.06 6.61 -6.91
C PHE A 93 11.56 6.86 -6.99
N TYR A 94 11.91 8.00 -7.57
CA TYR A 94 13.29 8.40 -7.81
C TYR A 94 13.91 8.95 -6.52
N LYS A 95 15.25 8.95 -6.43
CA LYS A 95 15.91 9.53 -5.25
C LYS A 95 15.55 10.99 -5.02
N LYS A 96 15.42 11.76 -6.11
CA LYS A 96 15.00 13.17 -6.09
C LYS A 96 13.59 13.37 -5.53
N ASP A 97 12.71 12.37 -5.62
CA ASP A 97 11.34 12.47 -5.08
C ASP A 97 11.34 12.57 -3.54
N PHE A 98 12.48 12.31 -2.89
CA PHE A 98 12.66 12.39 -1.44
C PHE A 98 13.75 13.39 -1.02
N ASP A 99 14.30 14.16 -1.96
CA ASP A 99 15.21 15.24 -1.62
C ASP A 99 14.41 16.49 -1.29
N TYR A 100 14.47 16.92 -0.02
CA TYR A 100 13.73 18.08 0.44
C TYR A 100 14.09 19.36 -0.34
N ASN A 101 15.32 19.48 -0.83
CA ASN A 101 15.76 20.67 -1.56
C ASN A 101 15.12 20.81 -2.94
N GLU A 102 14.66 19.71 -3.55
CA GLU A 102 13.93 19.74 -4.83
C GLU A 102 12.56 20.44 -4.71
N TYR A 103 12.08 20.67 -3.48
CA TYR A 103 10.78 21.28 -3.18
C TYR A 103 10.91 22.64 -2.47
N LYS A 104 12.12 23.06 -2.11
CA LYS A 104 12.39 24.41 -1.61
C LYS A 104 12.56 25.33 -2.81
N ASN A 105 11.54 26.16 -3.06
CA ASN A 105 11.68 27.34 -3.93
C ASN A 105 12.55 28.40 -3.27
#